data_AF-A0A8H7RG22-F1
#
_entry.id   AF-A0A8H7RG22-F1
#
_cell.length_a   1.000
_cell.length_b   1.000
_cell.length_c   1.000
_cell.angle_alpha   90.00
_cell.angle_beta   90.00
_cell.angle_gamma   90.00
#
_symmetry.space_group_name_H-M   'P 1'
#
loop_
_entity.id
_entity.type
_entity.pdbx_description
1 polymer ?
#
loop_
_entity_poly.entity_id
_entity_poly.type
_entity_poly.pdbx_seq_one_letter_code
_entity_poly.pdbx_strand_id
1 'polypeptide(L)'
;MAKHDDFIDHTLLVEIFGFLPSELIDELYDAMNLCLYNITQGFIVRFTSLCPEKEAEIKEAIRSFELRTELELDRTFNTFQEYMFKNIFRIPEKLDIKPAYLEDIQTNLTPDHEKILDLQLTQIREELVIQLKLQHYLNNAIRDLQVKSDQLDDCIDVVSFLSDAPKKHKVEDPVYSLECLKINLDTLKKSILTTIPELQTKLKTMEPEQRTLELRSALRTHINSTLGQLKK
;
A
#
# COMPACT_ATOMS: atom_id res chain seq x y z
N MET A 1 14.73 -3.09 -59.48
CA MET A 1 13.47 -2.39 -59.21
C MET A 1 12.56 -3.09 -58.20
N ALA A 2 12.97 -4.20 -57.55
CA ALA A 2 12.13 -4.94 -56.59
C ALA A 2 12.17 -4.42 -55.13
N LYS A 3 13.17 -3.60 -54.75
CA LYS A 3 13.35 -3.18 -53.33
C LYS A 3 12.35 -2.13 -52.83
N HIS A 4 11.60 -1.49 -53.73
CA HIS A 4 10.69 -0.40 -53.35
C HIS A 4 9.28 -0.89 -53.02
N ASP A 5 8.85 -2.03 -53.60
CA ASP A 5 7.53 -2.64 -53.34
C ASP A 5 7.51 -3.39 -52.00
N ASP A 6 8.56 -4.16 -51.68
CA ASP A 6 8.64 -4.91 -50.40
C ASP A 6 8.51 -3.97 -49.17
N PHE A 7 9.05 -2.75 -49.25
CA PHE A 7 9.02 -1.79 -48.14
C PHE A 7 7.62 -1.18 -47.93
N ILE A 8 6.87 -0.99 -49.02
CA ILE A 8 5.50 -0.47 -48.97
C ILE A 8 4.58 -1.53 -48.36
N ASP A 9 4.75 -2.79 -48.75
CA ASP A 9 3.98 -3.91 -48.20
C ASP A 9 4.19 -4.07 -46.69
N HIS A 10 5.44 -4.01 -46.20
CA HIS A 10 5.70 -4.12 -44.76
C HIS A 10 5.12 -2.98 -43.93
N THR A 11 5.15 -1.75 -44.45
CA THR A 11 4.59 -0.58 -43.74
C THR A 11 3.07 -0.71 -43.64
N LEU A 12 2.42 -1.07 -44.74
CA LEU A 12 0.97 -1.27 -44.77
C LEU A 12 0.54 -2.47 -43.91
N LEU A 13 1.32 -3.54 -43.88
CA LEU A 13 1.07 -4.68 -42.99
C LEU A 13 1.15 -4.29 -41.53
N VAL A 14 2.18 -3.53 -41.12
CA VAL A 14 2.30 -3.02 -39.75
C VAL A 14 1.10 -2.14 -39.40
N GLU A 15 0.65 -1.34 -40.34
CA GLU A 15 -0.49 -0.45 -40.14
C GLU A 15 -1.83 -1.20 -40.03
N ILE A 16 -2.02 -2.26 -40.82
CA ILE A 16 -3.21 -3.11 -40.78
C ILE A 16 -3.25 -3.99 -39.52
N PHE A 17 -2.13 -4.62 -39.17
CA PHE A 17 -2.08 -5.60 -38.08
C PHE A 17 -1.71 -4.98 -36.72
N GLY A 18 -1.11 -3.79 -36.71
CA GLY A 18 -0.60 -3.14 -35.49
C GLY A 18 0.72 -3.72 -34.96
N PHE A 19 1.30 -4.68 -35.69
CA PHE A 19 2.58 -5.32 -35.37
C PHE A 19 3.27 -5.75 -36.67
N LEU A 20 4.60 -5.96 -36.63
CA LEU A 20 5.32 -6.45 -37.79
C LEU A 20 5.19 -7.98 -37.86
N PRO A 21 4.75 -8.57 -38.99
CA PRO A 21 4.58 -10.02 -39.06
C PRO A 21 5.84 -10.84 -38.76
N SER A 22 7.05 -10.29 -38.97
CA SER A 22 8.28 -10.97 -38.56
C SER A 22 8.40 -11.09 -37.04
N GLU A 23 8.01 -10.07 -36.28
CA GLU A 23 8.03 -10.11 -34.81
C GLU A 23 7.13 -11.23 -34.28
N LEU A 24 5.93 -11.38 -34.85
CA LEU A 24 5.02 -12.48 -34.49
C LEU A 24 5.63 -13.86 -34.78
N ILE A 25 6.29 -14.02 -35.93
CA ILE A 25 6.91 -15.29 -36.31
C ILE A 25 8.11 -15.59 -35.41
N ASP A 26 8.90 -14.59 -35.05
CA ASP A 26 10.03 -14.73 -34.13
C ASP A 26 9.53 -15.13 -32.72
N GLU A 27 8.47 -14.47 -32.21
CA GLU A 27 7.85 -14.83 -30.93
C GLU A 27 7.28 -16.25 -30.93
N LEU A 28 6.67 -16.69 -32.04
CA LEU A 28 6.18 -18.06 -32.20
C LEU A 28 7.34 -19.07 -32.18
N TYR A 29 8.45 -18.76 -32.84
CA TYR A 29 9.64 -19.60 -32.84
C TYR A 29 10.21 -19.76 -31.42
N ASP A 30 10.37 -18.64 -30.70
CA ASP A 30 10.84 -18.63 -29.32
C ASP A 30 9.91 -19.42 -28.39
N ALA A 31 8.60 -19.26 -28.55
CA ALA A 31 7.61 -20.01 -27.78
C ALA A 31 7.69 -21.52 -28.06
N MET A 32 7.86 -21.93 -29.32
CA MET A 32 7.99 -23.33 -29.70
C MET A 32 9.27 -23.96 -29.12
N ASN A 33 10.40 -23.26 -29.20
CA ASN A 33 11.65 -23.70 -28.59
C ASN A 33 11.52 -23.84 -27.07
N LEU A 34 10.92 -22.85 -26.41
CA LEU A 34 10.68 -22.91 -24.97
C LEU A 34 9.79 -24.11 -24.60
N CYS A 35 8.73 -24.37 -25.37
CA CYS A 35 7.90 -25.56 -25.18
C CYS A 35 8.70 -26.85 -25.35
N LEU A 36 9.56 -26.95 -26.37
CA LEU A 36 10.43 -28.10 -26.60
C LEU A 36 11.31 -28.35 -25.36
N TYR A 37 12.02 -27.33 -24.89
CA TYR A 37 12.89 -27.42 -23.71
C TYR A 37 12.12 -27.84 -22.45
N ASN A 38 10.95 -27.26 -22.21
CA ASN A 38 10.13 -27.63 -21.05
C ASN A 38 9.70 -29.09 -21.10
N ILE A 39 9.34 -29.59 -22.29
CA ILE A 39 8.95 -30.98 -22.49
C ILE A 39 10.16 -31.92 -22.31
N THR A 40 11.32 -31.61 -22.89
CA THR A 40 12.53 -32.44 -22.76
C THR A 40 13.00 -32.51 -21.31
N GLN A 41 12.98 -31.40 -20.57
CA GLN A 41 13.28 -31.37 -19.14
C GLN A 41 12.26 -32.18 -18.33
N GLY A 42 10.96 -32.05 -18.64
CA GLY A 42 9.92 -32.87 -18.04
C GLY A 42 10.15 -34.37 -18.23
N PHE A 43 10.57 -34.78 -19.43
CA PHE A 43 10.96 -36.16 -19.70
C PHE A 43 12.19 -36.59 -18.90
N ILE A 44 13.24 -35.76 -18.81
CA ILE A 44 14.43 -36.09 -18.01
C ILE A 44 14.02 -36.35 -16.57
N VAL A 45 13.30 -35.42 -15.94
CA VAL A 45 12.86 -35.55 -14.54
C VAL A 45 11.99 -36.79 -14.33
N ARG A 46 11.07 -37.07 -15.27
CA ARG A 46 10.18 -38.23 -15.15
C ARG A 46 10.94 -39.55 -15.30
N PHE A 47 11.80 -39.68 -16.30
CA PHE A 47 12.52 -40.92 -16.55
C PHE A 47 13.61 -41.19 -15.51
N THR A 48 14.32 -40.16 -15.02
CA THR A 48 15.28 -40.32 -13.93
C THR A 48 14.61 -40.70 -12.61
N SER A 49 13.36 -40.24 -12.37
CA SER A 49 12.59 -40.68 -11.20
C SER A 49 12.18 -42.16 -11.24
N LEU A 50 12.06 -42.75 -12.44
CA LEU A 50 11.66 -44.14 -12.65
C LEU A 50 12.86 -45.09 -12.66
N CYS A 51 14.00 -44.65 -13.21
CA CYS A 51 15.22 -45.44 -13.36
C CYS A 51 16.45 -44.61 -12.96
N PRO A 52 16.67 -44.37 -11.66
CA PRO A 52 17.77 -43.52 -11.18
C PRO A 52 19.15 -44.08 -11.56
N GLU A 53 19.29 -45.41 -11.63
CA GLU A 53 20.53 -46.08 -12.03
C GLU A 53 20.95 -45.82 -13.49
N LYS A 54 20.04 -45.33 -14.34
CA LYS A 54 20.30 -45.00 -15.74
C LYS A 54 20.27 -43.51 -16.05
N GLU A 55 20.40 -42.66 -15.03
CA GLU A 55 20.29 -41.20 -15.19
C GLU A 55 21.19 -40.64 -16.31
N ALA A 56 22.46 -41.09 -16.38
CA ALA A 56 23.40 -40.63 -17.39
C ALA A 56 22.97 -41.03 -18.81
N GLU A 57 22.59 -42.28 -19.03
CA GLU A 57 22.12 -42.80 -20.33
C GLU A 57 20.83 -42.09 -20.78
N ILE A 58 19.90 -41.87 -19.84
CA ILE A 58 18.63 -41.17 -20.10
C ILE A 58 18.88 -39.73 -20.53
N LYS A 59 19.75 -39.01 -19.80
CA LYS A 59 20.11 -37.62 -20.16
C LYS A 59 20.77 -37.54 -21.53
N GLU A 60 21.69 -38.45 -21.85
CA GLU A 60 22.37 -38.49 -23.15
C GLU A 60 21.40 -38.81 -24.30
N ALA A 61 20.51 -39.78 -24.11
CA ALA A 61 19.49 -40.14 -25.09
C ALA A 61 18.50 -39.00 -25.35
N ILE A 62 18.03 -38.34 -24.29
CA ILE A 62 17.10 -37.20 -24.41
C ILE A 62 17.81 -36.00 -25.04
N ARG A 63 19.07 -35.73 -24.69
CA ARG A 63 19.84 -34.66 -25.35
C ARG A 63 20.05 -34.91 -26.85
N SER A 64 20.28 -36.16 -27.24
CA SER A 64 20.37 -36.55 -28.65
C SER A 64 19.02 -36.47 -29.38
N PHE A 65 17.91 -36.64 -28.66
CA PHE A 65 16.56 -36.44 -29.18
C PHE A 65 16.23 -34.95 -29.32
N GLU A 66 16.59 -34.14 -28.33
CA GLU A 66 16.45 -32.68 -28.32
C GLU A 66 17.14 -32.06 -29.53
N LEU A 67 18.44 -32.32 -29.73
CA LEU A 67 19.20 -31.80 -30.87
C LEU A 67 18.56 -32.16 -32.23
N ARG A 68 18.06 -33.39 -32.37
CA ARG A 68 17.38 -33.82 -33.60
C ARG A 68 16.05 -33.11 -33.80
N THR A 69 15.33 -32.86 -32.72
CA THR A 69 14.03 -32.19 -32.78
C THR A 69 14.19 -30.71 -33.06
N GLU A 70 15.22 -30.05 -32.49
CA GLU A 70 15.59 -28.67 -32.82
C GLU A 70 15.88 -28.53 -34.33
N LEU A 71 16.71 -29.41 -34.90
CA LEU A 71 17.04 -29.35 -36.33
C LEU A 71 15.81 -29.52 -37.24
N GLU A 72 14.91 -30.43 -36.91
CA GLU A 72 13.67 -30.63 -37.68
C GLU A 72 12.65 -29.51 -37.46
N LEU A 73 12.60 -28.96 -36.24
CA LEU A 73 11.79 -27.79 -35.92
C LEU A 73 12.26 -26.60 -36.74
N ASP A 74 13.55 -26.27 -36.75
CA ASP A 74 14.13 -25.18 -37.55
C ASP A 74 13.79 -25.32 -39.03
N ARG A 75 13.95 -26.53 -39.59
CA ARG A 75 13.66 -26.79 -40.99
C ARG A 75 12.17 -26.58 -41.32
N THR A 76 11.31 -27.11 -40.47
CA THR A 76 9.86 -27.01 -40.64
C THR A 76 9.40 -25.57 -40.45
N PHE A 77 9.98 -24.88 -39.47
CA PHE A 77 9.64 -23.51 -39.13
C PHE A 77 10.09 -22.52 -40.20
N ASN A 78 11.27 -22.71 -40.80
CA ASN A 78 11.70 -21.94 -41.98
C ASN A 78 10.71 -22.09 -43.14
N THR A 79 10.24 -23.31 -43.39
CA THR A 79 9.23 -23.58 -44.44
C THR A 79 7.89 -22.91 -44.11
N PHE A 80 7.50 -22.96 -42.83
CA PHE A 80 6.30 -22.29 -42.33
C PHE A 80 6.40 -20.77 -42.45
N GLN A 81 7.52 -20.18 -42.04
CA GLN A 81 7.81 -18.74 -42.15
C GLN A 81 7.73 -18.28 -43.61
N GLU A 82 8.36 -19.01 -44.53
CA GLU A 82 8.25 -18.71 -45.96
C GLU A 82 6.80 -18.78 -46.45
N TYR A 83 6.03 -19.77 -46.01
CA TYR A 83 4.62 -19.91 -46.37
C TYR A 83 3.77 -18.76 -45.83
N MET A 84 3.99 -18.36 -44.58
CA MET A 84 3.28 -17.26 -43.92
C MET A 84 3.52 -15.95 -44.68
N PHE A 85 4.78 -15.61 -44.99
CA PHE A 85 5.10 -14.39 -45.73
C PHE A 85 4.59 -14.41 -47.18
N LYS A 86 4.64 -15.56 -47.85
CA LYS A 86 4.21 -15.66 -49.26
C LYS A 86 2.69 -15.64 -49.44
N ASN A 87 1.93 -16.21 -48.50
CA ASN A 87 0.50 -16.47 -48.69
C ASN A 87 -0.43 -15.74 -47.72
N ILE A 88 -0.01 -15.52 -46.47
CA ILE A 88 -0.88 -14.96 -45.42
C ILE A 88 -0.61 -13.47 -45.25
N PHE A 89 0.66 -13.09 -45.10
CA PHE A 89 1.09 -11.70 -44.94
C PHE A 89 1.41 -11.02 -46.27
N ARG A 90 0.94 -11.56 -47.40
CA ARG A 90 1.14 -10.92 -48.70
C ARG A 90 -0.10 -10.09 -49.06
N ILE A 91 0.11 -8.80 -49.29
CA ILE A 91 -0.92 -7.92 -49.82
C ILE A 91 -0.98 -8.11 -51.34
N PRO A 92 -2.15 -8.41 -51.94
CA PRO A 92 -2.25 -8.52 -53.39
C PRO A 92 -2.01 -7.16 -54.06
N GLU A 93 -1.10 -7.11 -55.03
CA GLU A 93 -0.69 -5.91 -55.79
C GLU A 93 -1.84 -5.14 -56.49
N LYS A 94 -3.05 -5.71 -56.55
CA LYS A 94 -4.23 -5.14 -57.21
C LYS A 94 -5.41 -4.87 -56.28
N LEU A 95 -5.22 -4.97 -54.97
CA LEU A 95 -6.25 -4.58 -54.02
C LEU A 95 -6.11 -3.08 -53.72
N ASP A 96 -7.15 -2.30 -54.03
CA ASP A 96 -7.31 -0.94 -53.53
C ASP A 96 -7.71 -1.03 -52.04
N ILE A 97 -6.75 -1.41 -51.18
CA ILE A 97 -6.95 -1.41 -49.73
C ILE A 97 -6.94 0.05 -49.31
N LYS A 98 -8.12 0.60 -49.07
CA LYS A 98 -8.28 1.84 -48.32
C LYS A 98 -8.35 1.44 -46.84
N PRO A 99 -7.33 1.78 -46.05
CA PRO A 99 -7.35 1.50 -44.63
C PRO A 99 -8.52 2.24 -43.98
N ALA A 100 -9.21 1.63 -43.01
CA ALA A 100 -10.44 2.18 -42.44
C ALA A 100 -10.24 3.58 -41.80
N TYR A 101 -9.06 3.88 -41.25
CA TYR A 101 -8.75 5.22 -40.72
C TYR A 101 -8.62 6.29 -41.81
N LEU A 102 -8.42 5.90 -43.08
CA LEU A 102 -8.38 6.79 -44.23
C LEU A 102 -9.78 7.12 -44.77
N GLU A 103 -10.82 6.38 -44.36
CA GLU A 103 -12.22 6.75 -44.64
C GLU A 103 -12.66 7.96 -43.80
N ASP A 104 -12.12 8.10 -42.59
CA ASP A 104 -12.42 9.22 -41.67
C ASP A 104 -11.51 10.44 -41.88
N ILE A 105 -10.39 10.30 -42.60
CA ILE A 105 -9.54 11.43 -42.97
C ILE A 105 -10.22 12.16 -44.14
N GLN A 106 -10.97 13.22 -43.79
CA GLN A 106 -11.43 14.19 -44.77
C GLN A 106 -10.21 14.78 -45.49
N THR A 107 -9.92 14.32 -46.70
CA THR A 107 -8.82 14.82 -47.55
C THR A 107 -8.99 16.27 -48.02
N ASN A 108 -10.02 16.96 -47.52
CA ASN A 108 -10.28 18.38 -47.71
C ASN A 108 -9.83 19.22 -46.50
N LEU A 109 -8.77 18.83 -45.78
CA LEU A 109 -8.17 19.71 -44.77
C LEU A 109 -7.51 20.91 -45.47
N THR A 110 -8.13 22.08 -45.35
CA THR A 110 -7.50 23.36 -45.69
C THR A 110 -6.52 23.79 -44.59
N PRO A 111 -5.46 24.55 -44.92
CA PRO A 111 -4.45 25.01 -43.95
C PRO A 111 -5.03 25.85 -42.80
N ASP A 112 -6.23 26.39 -42.95
CA ASP A 112 -6.93 27.10 -41.88
C ASP A 112 -7.49 26.15 -40.80
N HIS A 113 -7.82 24.89 -41.14
CA HIS A 113 -8.23 23.89 -40.15
C HIS A 113 -7.04 23.44 -39.28
N GLU A 114 -5.86 23.29 -39.86
CA GLU A 114 -4.62 22.99 -39.11
C GLU A 114 -4.31 24.09 -38.08
N LYS A 115 -4.43 25.37 -38.47
CA LYS A 115 -4.25 26.49 -37.54
C LYS A 115 -5.25 26.50 -36.38
N ILE A 116 -6.51 26.12 -36.65
CA ILE A 116 -7.53 26.01 -35.60
C ILE A 116 -7.19 24.87 -34.64
N LEU A 117 -6.75 23.73 -35.16
CA LEU A 117 -6.30 22.58 -34.37
C LEU A 117 -5.09 22.92 -33.51
N ASP A 118 -4.10 23.64 -34.05
CA ASP A 118 -2.93 24.10 -33.30
C ASP A 118 -3.32 25.06 -32.15
N LEU A 119 -4.30 25.93 -32.41
CA LEU A 119 -4.80 26.85 -31.40
C LEU A 119 -5.55 26.09 -30.29
N GLN A 120 -6.38 25.10 -30.64
CA GLN A 120 -7.05 24.21 -29.68
C GLN A 120 -6.04 23.38 -28.88
N LEU A 121 -5.02 22.83 -29.52
CA LEU A 121 -3.93 22.11 -28.87
C LEU A 121 -3.20 22.98 -27.86
N THR A 122 -2.95 24.23 -28.22
CA THR A 122 -2.29 25.20 -27.32
C THR A 122 -3.17 25.51 -26.11
N GLN A 123 -4.47 25.74 -26.31
CA GLN A 123 -5.43 25.95 -25.22
C GLN A 123 -5.50 24.76 -24.27
N ILE A 124 -5.62 23.54 -24.79
CA ILE A 124 -5.67 22.32 -23.98
C ILE A 124 -4.35 22.14 -23.20
N ARG A 125 -3.20 22.42 -23.82
CA ARG A 125 -1.91 22.36 -23.12
C ARG A 125 -1.84 23.35 -21.95
N GLU A 126 -2.32 24.57 -22.14
CA GLU A 126 -2.38 25.58 -21.08
C GLU A 126 -3.31 25.13 -19.94
N GLU A 127 -4.50 24.63 -20.26
CA GLU A 127 -5.45 24.08 -19.28
C GLU A 127 -4.83 22.91 -18.50
N LEU A 128 -4.14 22.00 -19.18
CA LEU A 128 -3.48 20.85 -18.56
C LEU A 128 -2.39 21.30 -17.59
N VAL A 129 -1.57 22.29 -17.96
CA VAL A 129 -0.55 22.85 -17.07
C VAL A 129 -1.19 23.46 -15.81
N ILE A 130 -2.32 24.15 -15.96
CA ILE A 130 -3.08 24.71 -14.83
C ILE A 130 -3.60 23.57 -13.93
N GLN A 131 -4.18 22.52 -14.52
CA GLN A 131 -4.68 21.37 -13.78
C GLN A 131 -3.57 20.63 -13.03
N LEU A 132 -2.39 20.44 -13.64
CA LEU A 132 -1.24 19.82 -12.99
C LEU A 132 -0.72 20.67 -11.83
N LYS A 133 -0.65 22.00 -11.99
CA LYS A 133 -0.27 22.90 -10.89
C LYS A 133 -1.27 22.84 -9.75
N LEU A 134 -2.56 22.81 -10.06
CA LEU A 134 -3.63 22.67 -9.06
C LEU A 134 -3.53 21.33 -8.33
N GLN A 135 -3.32 20.22 -9.05
CA GLN A 135 -3.13 18.90 -8.47
C GLN A 135 -1.92 18.88 -7.53
N HIS A 136 -0.81 19.48 -7.94
CA HIS A 136 0.38 19.59 -7.10
C HIS A 136 0.10 20.39 -5.82
N TYR A 137 -0.60 21.52 -5.94
CA TYR A 137 -1.00 22.33 -4.79
C TYR A 137 -1.92 21.56 -3.82
N LEU A 138 -2.93 20.87 -4.35
CA LEU A 138 -3.86 20.05 -3.55
C LEU A 138 -3.12 18.91 -2.84
N ASN A 139 -2.19 18.23 -3.52
CA ASN A 139 -1.40 17.17 -2.90
C ASN A 139 -0.52 17.69 -1.77
N ASN A 140 0.08 18.88 -1.93
CA ASN A 140 0.86 19.50 -0.85
C ASN A 140 -0.04 19.89 0.32
N ALA A 141 -1.22 20.46 0.06
CA ALA A 141 -2.19 20.78 1.11
C ALA A 141 -2.67 19.51 1.86
N ILE A 142 -2.90 18.40 1.15
CA ILE A 142 -3.25 17.11 1.76
C ILE A 142 -2.12 16.62 2.67
N ARG A 143 -0.86 16.69 2.21
CA ARG A 143 0.30 16.31 3.04
C ARG A 143 0.42 17.17 4.30
N ASP A 144 0.25 18.48 4.17
CA ASP A 144 0.29 19.39 5.32
C ASP A 144 -0.83 19.09 6.33
N LEU A 145 -2.01 18.73 5.84
CA LEU A 145 -3.12 18.29 6.69
C LEU A 145 -2.86 16.94 7.36
N GLN A 146 -2.24 15.99 6.65
CA GLN A 146 -1.83 14.71 7.23
C GLN A 146 -0.83 14.90 8.37
N VAL A 147 0.22 15.69 8.15
CA VAL A 147 1.20 16.00 9.20
C VAL A 147 0.54 16.63 10.43
N LYS A 148 -0.43 17.53 10.23
CA LYS A 148 -1.20 18.10 11.34
C LYS A 148 -2.11 17.09 12.02
N SER A 149 -2.70 16.16 11.28
CA SER A 149 -3.49 15.06 11.83
C SER A 149 -2.62 14.17 12.70
N ASP A 150 -1.46 13.74 12.20
CA ASP A 150 -0.52 12.89 12.93
C ASP A 150 -0.06 13.58 14.22
N GLN A 151 0.24 14.89 14.16
CA GLN A 151 0.57 15.67 15.35
C GLN A 151 -0.58 15.72 16.37
N LEU A 152 -1.83 15.79 15.91
CA LEU A 152 -2.99 15.77 16.80
C LEU A 152 -3.20 14.39 17.41
N ASP A 153 -2.98 13.32 16.65
CA ASP A 153 -3.05 11.95 17.15
C ASP A 153 -1.96 11.69 18.20
N ASP A 154 -0.72 12.15 17.97
CA ASP A 154 0.35 12.14 18.98
C ASP A 154 -0.06 12.90 20.26
N CYS A 155 -0.72 14.06 20.12
CA CYS A 155 -1.21 14.81 21.27
C CYS A 155 -2.32 14.07 22.01
N ILE A 156 -3.22 13.39 21.29
CA ILE A 156 -4.28 12.57 21.87
C ILE A 156 -3.67 11.38 22.63
N ASP A 157 -2.62 10.76 22.10
CA ASP A 157 -1.89 9.69 22.78
C ASP A 157 -1.23 10.18 24.07
N VAL A 158 -0.62 11.36 24.06
CA VAL A 158 -0.06 11.97 25.27
C VAL A 158 -1.16 12.28 26.28
N VAL A 159 -2.29 12.87 25.85
CA VAL A 159 -3.41 13.20 26.73
C VAL A 159 -4.08 11.95 27.30
N SER A 160 -4.26 10.90 26.48
CA SER A 160 -4.83 9.62 26.93
C SER A 160 -3.90 8.94 27.94
N PHE A 161 -2.58 8.94 27.69
CA PHE A 161 -1.58 8.48 28.66
C PHE A 161 -1.67 9.25 29.99
N LEU A 162 -1.74 10.59 29.93
CA LEU A 162 -1.88 11.43 31.12
C LEU A 162 -3.22 11.23 31.83
N SER A 163 -4.30 10.90 31.11
CA SER A 163 -5.61 10.58 31.67
C SER A 163 -5.65 9.16 32.28
N ASP A 164 -4.84 8.23 31.81
CA ASP A 164 -4.80 6.85 32.31
C ASP A 164 -3.80 6.66 33.46
N ALA A 165 -2.77 7.50 33.54
CA ALA A 165 -1.84 7.56 34.68
C ALA A 165 -2.53 7.68 36.06
N PRO A 166 -3.55 8.55 36.28
CA PRO A 166 -4.26 8.62 37.55
C PRO A 166 -5.13 7.37 37.81
N LYS A 167 -5.76 6.78 36.77
CA LYS A 167 -6.52 5.53 36.91
C LYS A 167 -5.64 4.37 37.39
N LYS A 168 -4.40 4.27 36.90
CA LYS A 168 -3.42 3.26 37.35
C LYS A 168 -3.06 3.40 38.84
N HIS A 169 -3.14 4.61 39.38
CA HIS A 169 -2.90 4.90 40.79
C HIS A 169 -4.19 4.94 41.62
N LYS A 170 -5.32 4.44 41.08
CA LYS A 170 -6.66 4.40 41.70
C LYS A 170 -7.20 5.78 42.08
N VAL A 171 -6.86 6.80 41.31
CA VAL A 171 -7.44 8.15 41.41
C VAL A 171 -8.35 8.30 40.19
N GLU A 172 -9.67 8.15 40.38
CA GLU A 172 -10.65 8.17 39.27
C GLU A 172 -10.72 9.54 38.58
N ASP A 173 -10.54 10.63 39.34
CA ASP A 173 -10.42 11.99 38.81
C ASP A 173 -9.53 12.85 39.74
N PRO A 174 -8.40 13.38 39.26
CA PRO A 174 -7.54 14.26 40.06
C PRO A 174 -8.26 15.53 40.53
N VAL A 175 -9.23 16.05 39.77
CA VAL A 175 -9.99 17.25 40.15
C VAL A 175 -10.90 16.95 41.34
N TYR A 176 -11.71 15.89 41.22
CA TYR A 176 -12.59 15.43 42.31
C TYR A 176 -11.81 15.05 43.59
N SER A 177 -10.67 14.39 43.42
CA SER A 177 -9.83 13.96 44.56
C SER A 177 -9.22 15.14 45.32
N LEU A 178 -8.85 16.22 44.61
CA LEU A 178 -8.38 17.46 45.21
C LEU A 178 -9.49 18.21 45.93
N GLU A 179 -10.71 18.22 45.38
CA GLU A 179 -11.88 18.81 46.06
C GLU A 179 -12.25 18.05 47.34
N CYS A 180 -12.26 16.70 47.29
CA CYS A 180 -12.47 15.88 48.48
C CYS A 180 -11.38 16.10 49.54
N LEU A 181 -10.10 16.21 49.14
CA LEU A 181 -9.01 16.53 50.06
C LEU A 181 -9.20 17.89 50.73
N LYS A 182 -9.63 18.90 49.96
CA LYS A 182 -9.92 20.24 50.50
C LYS A 182 -11.06 20.19 51.52
N ILE A 183 -12.16 19.51 51.20
CA ILE A 183 -13.31 19.35 52.11
C ILE A 183 -12.89 18.59 53.39
N ASN A 184 -12.07 17.54 53.25
CA ASN A 184 -11.58 16.77 54.38
C ASN A 184 -10.60 17.56 55.25
N LEU A 185 -9.73 18.38 54.66
CA LEU A 185 -8.85 19.29 55.39
C LEU A 185 -9.64 20.36 56.15
N ASP A 186 -10.68 20.93 55.53
CA ASP A 186 -11.55 21.89 56.19
C ASP A 186 -12.35 21.26 57.34
N THR A 187 -12.80 20.02 57.17
CA THR A 187 -13.50 19.25 58.21
C THR A 187 -12.56 18.87 59.35
N LEU A 188 -11.34 18.45 59.04
CA LEU A 188 -10.29 18.16 60.03
C LEU A 188 -9.87 19.43 60.77
N LYS A 189 -9.73 20.56 60.08
CA LYS A 189 -9.44 21.85 60.71
C LYS A 189 -10.56 22.25 61.67
N LYS A 190 -11.82 22.09 61.27
CA LYS A 190 -12.97 22.33 62.15
C LYS A 190 -12.99 21.38 63.35
N SER A 191 -12.70 20.09 63.15
CA SER A 191 -12.70 19.10 64.24
C SER A 191 -11.53 19.26 65.22
N ILE A 192 -10.36 19.68 64.73
CA ILE A 192 -9.22 20.05 65.59
C ILE A 192 -9.56 21.32 66.39
N LEU A 193 -10.19 22.32 65.77
CA LEU A 193 -10.59 23.55 66.45
C LEU A 193 -11.69 23.32 67.50
N THR A 194 -12.54 22.30 67.37
CA THR A 194 -13.53 21.94 68.40
C THR A 194 -13.00 20.98 69.46
N THR A 195 -12.11 20.04 69.09
CA THR A 195 -11.55 19.08 70.06
C THR A 195 -10.50 19.71 70.98
N ILE A 196 -9.73 20.70 70.53
CA ILE A 196 -8.76 21.43 71.37
C ILE A 196 -9.41 22.06 72.63
N PRO A 197 -10.53 22.81 72.55
CA PRO A 197 -11.18 23.37 73.73
C PRO A 197 -11.91 22.33 74.59
N GLU A 198 -12.49 21.26 74.01
CA GLU A 198 -13.11 20.16 74.76
C GLU A 198 -12.08 19.31 75.53
N LEU A 199 -10.89 19.12 74.96
CA LEU A 199 -9.78 18.45 75.62
C LEU A 199 -9.15 19.36 76.69
N GLN A 200 -8.99 20.66 76.44
CA GLN A 200 -8.50 21.61 77.45
C GLN A 200 -9.40 21.71 78.69
N THR A 201 -10.71 21.51 78.54
CA THR A 201 -11.65 21.52 79.67
C THR A 201 -11.64 20.19 80.44
N LYS A 202 -11.54 19.04 79.76
CA LYS A 202 -11.40 17.72 80.42
C LYS A 202 -10.02 17.47 81.04
N LEU A 203 -8.95 18.06 80.47
CA LEU A 203 -7.58 17.96 80.97
C LEU A 203 -7.31 18.78 82.25
N LYS A 204 -8.26 19.58 82.76
CA LYS A 204 -8.03 20.28 84.04
C LYS A 204 -8.32 19.42 85.28
N THR A 205 -8.93 18.24 85.15
CA THR A 205 -9.48 17.47 86.29
C THR A 205 -8.95 16.03 86.48
N MET A 206 -7.99 15.53 85.70
CA MET A 206 -7.47 14.13 85.84
C MET A 206 -5.95 14.02 85.85
N GLU A 207 -5.35 12.92 86.31
CA GLU A 207 -3.88 12.72 86.42
C GLU A 207 -3.15 12.58 85.06
N PRO A 208 -1.86 13.01 84.94
CA PRO A 208 -1.06 13.08 83.71
C PRO A 208 -0.91 11.79 82.89
N GLU A 209 -0.87 10.62 83.52
CA GLU A 209 -0.65 9.35 82.80
C GLU A 209 -1.90 8.83 82.08
N GLN A 210 -3.10 9.13 82.59
CA GLN A 210 -4.37 8.76 81.93
C GLN A 210 -4.70 9.71 80.76
N ARG A 211 -4.27 10.97 80.83
CA ARG A 211 -4.48 11.98 79.80
C ARG A 211 -3.83 11.62 78.46
N THR A 212 -2.62 11.08 78.49
CA THR A 212 -1.90 10.72 77.25
C THR A 212 -2.45 9.46 76.59
N LEU A 213 -3.00 8.52 77.39
CA LEU A 213 -3.65 7.32 76.88
C LEU A 213 -5.02 7.63 76.24
N GLU A 214 -5.82 8.50 76.88
CA GLU A 214 -7.11 8.95 76.33
C GLU A 214 -6.96 9.87 75.13
N LEU A 215 -5.96 10.76 75.11
CA LEU A 215 -5.66 11.56 73.92
C LEU A 215 -5.27 10.67 72.73
N ARG A 216 -4.43 9.66 72.96
CA ARG A 216 -4.06 8.71 71.91
C ARG A 216 -5.24 7.85 71.48
N SER A 217 -6.07 7.37 72.40
CA SER A 217 -7.22 6.54 72.04
C SER A 217 -8.30 7.35 71.32
N ALA A 218 -8.61 8.57 71.77
CA ALA A 218 -9.58 9.47 71.16
C ALA A 218 -9.13 9.96 69.77
N LEU A 219 -7.85 10.33 69.62
CA LEU A 219 -7.30 10.64 68.29
C LEU A 219 -7.31 9.40 67.40
N ARG A 220 -7.02 8.20 67.93
CA ARG A 220 -7.04 6.95 67.14
C ARG A 220 -8.47 6.55 66.73
N THR A 221 -9.47 6.70 67.59
CA THR A 221 -10.88 6.44 67.20
C THR A 221 -11.38 7.47 66.20
N HIS A 222 -11.01 8.74 66.33
CA HIS A 222 -11.40 9.76 65.35
C HIS A 222 -10.68 9.60 64.01
N ILE A 223 -9.38 9.29 64.01
CA ILE A 223 -8.64 8.96 62.78
C ILE A 223 -9.24 7.73 62.09
N ASN A 224 -9.60 6.69 62.86
CA ASN A 224 -10.26 5.50 62.33
C ASN A 224 -11.69 5.78 61.82
N SER A 225 -12.45 6.70 62.43
CA SER A 225 -13.78 7.07 61.92
C SER A 225 -13.70 7.86 60.62
N THR A 226 -12.70 8.75 60.49
CA THR A 226 -12.46 9.48 59.24
C THR A 226 -11.91 8.59 58.13
N LEU A 227 -11.07 7.59 58.46
CA LEU A 227 -10.60 6.58 57.49
C LEU A 227 -11.71 5.57 57.11
N GLY A 228 -12.68 5.32 57.99
CA GLY A 228 -13.83 4.46 57.69
C GLY A 228 -14.79 5.05 56.65
N GLN A 229 -14.85 6.38 56.55
CA GLN A 229 -15.63 7.09 55.51
C GLN A 229 -14.94 7.10 54.14
N LEU A 230 -13.66 6.74 54.05
CA LEU A 230 -12.87 6.64 52.82
C LEU A 230 -12.99 5.27 52.09
N LYS A 231 -13.75 4.30 52.64
CA LYS A 231 -13.92 2.95 52.08
C LYS A 231 -15.27 2.70 51.39
N LYS A 232 -16.12 3.71 51.27
CA LYS A 232 -17.34 3.70 50.45
C LYS A 232 -17.19 4.72 49.33
#